data_AF-A0A847EMP2-F1
#
_entry.id   AF-A0A847EMP2-F1
#
_cell.length_a   1.000
_cell.length_b   1.000
_cell.length_c   1.000
_cell.angle_alpha   90.00
_cell.angle_beta   90.00
_cell.angle_gamma   90.00
#
_symmetry.space_group_name_H-M   'P 1'
#
loop_
_entity.id
_entity.type
_entity.pdbx_description
1 polymer ?
#
loop_
_entity_poly.entity_id
_entity_poly.type
_entity_poly.pdbx_seq_one_letter_code
_entity_poly.pdbx_strand_id
1 'polypeptide(L)'
;MAWALLPHDTPVGDLVGRSVVARGTVEGSSEVVLAARVTRLGDDVVVRWSTLSARTDPLLAAAQRALGQEPAHDPAKEAEVHRLPAGATIGAALLAATDVHVERVAVADVRWPWRTQRTLAVGLAVAAVLVTAVMTWLAGDPSLVGAWATASGASALLLYFQVADSWQTRQPSVREGDARLAPTEVAARLDAALAGPSPAERVAVVTAAYGALLGDIVYRIENSALFDAAVEQTQRFQLALVAWEPEAGEAGALASEVEESFAAARRHAESLGLAHLPETARDPARRAVHAAGIALATDQPGERAASARRAADLLRSLALYYLPVVDPDAPSLVGARRELTR
;
A
#
# COMPACT_ATOMS: atom_id res chain seq x y z
N MET A 1 -1.32 0.13 2.38
CA MET A 1 -2.78 0.10 2.24
C MET A 1 -3.15 -0.57 0.92
N ALA A 2 -4.30 -1.25 0.83
CA ALA A 2 -4.81 -1.70 -0.47
C ALA A 2 -5.27 -0.49 -1.31
N TRP A 3 -5.00 -0.50 -2.61
CA TRP A 3 -5.50 0.54 -3.51
C TRP A 3 -6.97 0.26 -3.84
N ALA A 4 -7.80 1.30 -3.76
CA ALA A 4 -9.21 1.17 -4.11
C ALA A 4 -9.34 1.16 -5.64
N LEU A 5 -9.67 0.01 -6.20
CA LEU A 5 -10.01 -0.13 -7.61
C LEU A 5 -11.28 0.66 -7.95
N LEU A 6 -11.32 1.18 -9.16
CA LEU A 6 -12.46 1.89 -9.72
C LEU A 6 -12.89 1.19 -11.02
N PRO A 7 -14.20 0.95 -11.22
CA PRO A 7 -14.74 0.60 -12.52
C PRO A 7 -14.37 1.66 -13.59
N HIS A 8 -14.04 1.25 -14.80
CA HIS A 8 -13.64 2.17 -15.88
C HIS A 8 -14.79 3.08 -16.34
N ASP A 9 -16.03 2.67 -16.08
CA ASP A 9 -17.27 3.42 -16.29
C ASP A 9 -17.60 4.42 -15.17
N THR A 10 -16.79 4.50 -14.10
CA THR A 10 -16.97 5.50 -13.03
C THR A 10 -17.01 6.93 -13.61
N PRO A 11 -17.98 7.78 -13.22
CA PRO A 11 -18.04 9.18 -13.65
C PRO A 11 -16.85 10.02 -13.16
N VAL A 12 -16.31 10.88 -14.04
CA VAL A 12 -15.21 11.80 -13.66
C VAL A 12 -15.61 12.80 -12.57
N GLY A 13 -16.91 13.11 -12.45
CA GLY A 13 -17.46 13.95 -11.37
C GLY A 13 -17.18 13.41 -9.96
N ASP A 14 -17.19 12.09 -9.78
CA ASP A 14 -17.01 11.43 -8.48
C ASP A 14 -15.54 11.36 -8.04
N LEU A 15 -14.63 11.74 -8.93
CA LEU A 15 -13.18 11.77 -8.71
C LEU A 15 -12.62 13.15 -8.39
N VAL A 16 -13.45 14.20 -8.40
CA VAL A 16 -12.99 15.58 -8.15
C VAL A 16 -12.21 15.67 -6.83
N GLY A 17 -10.98 16.16 -6.91
CA GLY A 17 -10.07 16.26 -5.76
C GLY A 17 -9.25 15.00 -5.45
N ARG A 18 -9.54 13.86 -6.12
CA ARG A 18 -8.73 12.63 -6.02
C ARG A 18 -7.62 12.63 -7.06
N SER A 19 -6.56 11.90 -6.74
CA SER A 19 -5.58 11.46 -7.75
C SER A 19 -5.80 10.00 -8.06
N VAL A 20 -5.65 9.65 -9.33
CA VAL A 20 -6.02 8.34 -9.87
C VAL A 20 -4.85 7.82 -10.68
N VAL A 21 -4.60 6.52 -10.62
CA VAL A 21 -3.65 5.83 -11.51
C VAL A 21 -4.40 4.84 -12.38
N ALA A 22 -3.98 4.73 -13.64
CA ALA A 22 -4.57 3.81 -14.60
C ALA A 22 -3.47 3.02 -15.31
N ARG A 23 -3.75 1.75 -15.60
CA ARG A 23 -2.99 0.93 -16.55
C ARG A 23 -3.88 0.71 -17.76
N GLY A 24 -3.31 0.88 -18.93
CA GLY A 24 -3.97 0.61 -20.19
C GLY A 24 -2.99 0.22 -21.27
N THR A 25 -3.55 -0.27 -22.36
CA THR A 25 -2.82 -0.73 -23.55
C THR A 25 -3.09 0.21 -24.72
N VAL A 26 -2.06 0.42 -25.54
CA VAL A 26 -2.17 1.10 -26.84
C VAL A 26 -2.20 0.02 -27.92
N GLU A 27 -2.92 0.25 -29.03
CA GLU A 27 -2.82 -0.61 -30.22
C GLU A 27 -1.33 -0.79 -30.62
N GLY A 28 -0.88 -2.05 -30.67
CA GLY A 28 0.55 -2.37 -30.84
C GLY A 28 1.31 -2.79 -29.56
N SER A 29 0.60 -3.22 -28.51
CA SER A 29 1.11 -3.98 -27.35
C SER A 29 2.07 -3.26 -26.38
N SER A 30 2.13 -1.93 -26.40
CA SER A 30 2.86 -1.19 -25.35
C SER A 30 1.93 -0.89 -24.16
N GLU A 31 2.32 -1.36 -22.98
CA GLU A 31 1.62 -1.04 -21.74
C GLU A 31 2.03 0.34 -21.20
N VAL A 32 1.06 1.12 -20.74
CA VAL A 32 1.30 2.46 -20.20
C VAL A 32 0.66 2.61 -18.83
N VAL A 33 1.41 3.21 -17.89
CA VAL A 33 0.92 3.58 -16.57
C VAL A 33 0.79 5.11 -16.49
N LEU A 34 -0.44 5.55 -16.24
CA LEU A 34 -0.87 6.94 -16.27
C LEU A 34 -1.30 7.41 -14.88
N ALA A 35 -1.13 8.70 -14.61
CA ALA A 35 -1.65 9.37 -13.43
C ALA A 35 -2.56 10.54 -13.81
N ALA A 36 -3.74 10.61 -13.20
CA ALA A 36 -4.73 11.67 -13.34
C ALA A 36 -4.75 12.59 -12.12
N ARG A 37 -4.99 13.87 -12.37
CA ARG A 37 -5.57 14.81 -11.42
C ARG A 37 -6.90 15.31 -11.95
N VAL A 38 -7.95 15.18 -11.14
CA VAL A 38 -9.30 15.61 -11.50
C VAL A 38 -9.68 16.85 -10.66
N THR A 39 -10.07 17.93 -11.34
CA THR A 39 -10.43 19.21 -10.72
C THR A 39 -11.70 19.76 -11.34
N ARG A 40 -12.63 20.26 -10.51
CA ARG A 40 -13.83 20.96 -10.99
C ARG A 40 -13.48 22.38 -11.47
N LEU A 41 -14.07 22.81 -12.59
CA LEU A 41 -13.91 24.15 -13.15
C LEU A 41 -15.28 24.66 -13.62
N GLY A 42 -16.01 25.32 -12.71
CA GLY A 42 -17.43 25.65 -12.94
C GLY A 42 -18.27 24.37 -12.92
N ASP A 43 -19.12 24.20 -13.93
CA ASP A 43 -19.95 23.00 -14.13
C ASP A 43 -19.19 21.86 -14.83
N ASP A 44 -18.05 22.15 -15.46
CA ASP A 44 -17.18 21.18 -16.12
C ASP A 44 -16.22 20.48 -15.14
N VAL A 45 -15.81 19.27 -15.49
CA VAL A 45 -14.69 18.57 -14.87
C VAL A 45 -13.48 18.65 -15.79
N VAL A 46 -12.36 19.13 -15.24
CA VAL A 46 -11.06 19.14 -15.90
C VAL A 46 -10.25 17.94 -15.42
N VAL A 47 -9.85 17.09 -16.36
CA VAL A 47 -8.95 15.96 -16.09
C VAL A 47 -7.60 16.25 -16.73
N ARG A 48 -6.52 16.03 -15.97
CA ARG A 48 -5.16 16.16 -16.48
C ARG A 48 -4.37 14.88 -16.26
N TRP A 49 -3.91 14.27 -17.35
CA TRP A 49 -3.11 13.06 -17.38
C TRP A 49 -1.60 13.34 -17.45
N SER A 50 -0.78 12.32 -17.17
CA SER A 50 0.69 12.29 -17.27
C SER A 50 1.17 10.83 -17.19
N THR A 51 2.26 10.43 -17.86
CA THR A 51 2.88 9.12 -17.54
C THR A 51 3.74 9.20 -16.29
N LEU A 52 4.12 8.03 -15.77
CA LEU A 52 5.01 7.88 -14.62
C LEU A 52 6.46 7.49 -15.01
N SER A 53 6.73 7.12 -16.27
CA SER A 53 8.04 6.58 -16.69
C SER A 53 8.89 7.60 -17.44
N ALA A 54 10.17 7.71 -17.10
CA ALA A 54 11.03 8.77 -17.59
C ALA A 54 11.70 8.42 -18.92
N ARG A 55 11.28 9.10 -19.99
CA ARG A 55 12.09 10.00 -20.86
C ARG A 55 11.22 10.49 -22.03
N THR A 56 11.06 11.82 -22.15
CA THR A 56 10.28 12.55 -23.18
C THR A 56 8.78 12.16 -23.33
N ASP A 57 7.96 12.74 -22.45
CA ASP A 57 6.49 12.64 -22.45
C ASP A 57 5.83 13.61 -23.46
N PRO A 58 4.80 13.16 -24.20
CA PRO A 58 3.75 14.04 -24.70
C PRO A 58 2.30 13.50 -24.64
N LEU A 59 1.96 12.22 -24.40
CA LEU A 59 2.45 11.24 -23.41
C LEU A 59 2.49 9.82 -24.03
N LEU A 60 3.39 8.88 -23.72
CA LEU A 60 4.86 8.96 -23.74
C LEU A 60 5.34 8.67 -25.18
N ALA A 61 6.08 9.58 -25.84
CA ALA A 61 6.22 9.60 -27.30
C ALA A 61 4.93 9.69 -28.16
N ALA A 62 3.72 9.72 -27.57
CA ALA A 62 2.49 9.17 -28.18
C ALA A 62 2.70 7.70 -28.58
N ALA A 63 2.82 6.86 -27.54
CA ALA A 63 3.34 5.48 -27.59
C ALA A 63 4.66 5.29 -28.38
N GLN A 64 5.42 6.38 -28.54
CA GLN A 64 6.58 6.52 -29.43
C GLN A 64 6.37 6.17 -30.91
N ARG A 65 5.21 6.51 -31.47
CA ARG A 65 5.08 6.71 -32.93
C ARG A 65 5.50 5.49 -33.78
N ALA A 66 4.91 4.32 -33.55
CA ALA A 66 5.10 3.43 -32.39
C ALA A 66 5.83 2.13 -32.81
N LEU A 67 6.19 2.06 -34.10
CA LEU A 67 6.82 0.95 -34.79
C LEU A 67 7.96 1.44 -35.74
N GLY A 68 8.26 2.76 -35.78
CA GLY A 68 9.55 3.31 -36.22
C GLY A 68 9.59 4.36 -37.35
N GLN A 69 9.25 5.63 -37.11
CA GLN A 69 9.57 6.77 -38.01
C GLN A 69 9.95 8.09 -37.29
N GLU A 70 10.77 8.92 -37.96
CA GLU A 70 11.47 10.12 -37.45
C GLU A 70 10.60 11.37 -37.13
N PRO A 71 11.13 12.38 -36.41
CA PRO A 71 10.32 13.44 -35.78
C PRO A 71 10.19 14.75 -36.60
N ALA A 72 8.97 15.31 -36.63
CA ALA A 72 8.73 16.65 -37.19
C ALA A 72 7.56 17.44 -36.53
N HIS A 73 7.46 17.47 -35.19
CA HIS A 73 6.77 18.58 -34.50
C HIS A 73 7.18 18.74 -33.03
N ASP A 74 7.03 19.94 -32.48
CA ASP A 74 7.32 20.28 -31.08
C ASP A 74 6.14 19.90 -30.15
N PRO A 75 6.29 18.92 -29.24
CA PRO A 75 5.22 18.49 -28.34
C PRO A 75 5.00 19.42 -27.13
N ALA A 76 5.80 20.48 -26.94
CA ALA A 76 5.71 21.34 -25.76
C ALA A 76 4.44 22.22 -25.69
N LYS A 77 3.56 22.19 -26.71
CA LYS A 77 2.43 23.11 -26.84
C LYS A 77 1.14 22.69 -26.14
N GLU A 78 0.79 21.42 -26.10
CA GLU A 78 -0.50 20.96 -25.56
C GLU A 78 -0.33 19.80 -24.58
N ALA A 79 -0.10 20.14 -23.31
CA ALA A 79 -0.60 19.33 -22.21
C ALA A 79 -2.12 19.56 -22.13
N GLU A 80 -2.84 18.90 -23.04
CA GLU A 80 -4.23 19.21 -23.37
C GLU A 80 -5.15 19.10 -22.14
N VAL A 81 -5.89 20.18 -21.89
CA VAL A 81 -6.74 20.32 -20.69
C VAL A 81 -8.15 19.94 -21.09
N HIS A 82 -8.42 18.63 -21.15
CA HIS A 82 -9.73 18.13 -21.55
C HIS A 82 -10.78 18.54 -20.51
N ARG A 83 -11.75 19.36 -20.97
CA ARG A 83 -12.98 19.63 -20.25
C ARG A 83 -14.00 18.59 -20.64
N LEU A 84 -14.57 17.93 -19.64
CA LEU A 84 -15.52 16.85 -19.81
C LEU A 84 -16.75 17.14 -18.95
N PRO A 85 -17.96 16.80 -19.43
CA PRO A 85 -19.14 16.86 -18.58
C PRO A 85 -18.96 15.90 -17.41
N ALA A 86 -19.49 16.25 -16.22
CA ALA A 86 -19.26 15.47 -15.00
C ALA A 86 -19.71 13.99 -15.09
N GLY A 87 -20.66 13.68 -15.97
CA GLY A 87 -21.13 12.32 -16.26
C GLY A 87 -20.32 11.53 -17.30
N ALA A 88 -19.24 12.09 -17.86
CA ALA A 88 -18.30 11.32 -18.69
C ALA A 88 -17.59 10.27 -17.83
N THR A 89 -17.32 9.09 -18.39
CA THR A 89 -16.62 8.01 -17.68
C THR A 89 -15.10 8.17 -17.75
N ILE A 90 -14.36 7.59 -16.81
CA ILE A 90 -12.88 7.57 -16.83
C ILE A 90 -12.35 6.93 -18.12
N GLY A 91 -12.94 5.81 -18.54
CA GLY A 91 -12.55 5.10 -19.76
C GLY A 91 -12.71 5.97 -21.00
N ALA A 92 -13.86 6.64 -21.16
CA ALA A 92 -14.08 7.57 -22.27
C ALA A 92 -13.16 8.80 -22.17
N ALA A 93 -12.95 9.33 -20.96
CA ALA A 93 -12.06 10.47 -20.70
C ALA A 93 -10.58 10.19 -21.03
N LEU A 94 -10.13 8.96 -20.88
CA LEU A 94 -8.75 8.55 -21.16
C LEU A 94 -8.58 8.17 -22.64
N LEU A 95 -9.54 7.44 -23.22
CA LEU A 95 -9.55 7.11 -24.64
C LEU A 95 -9.54 8.38 -25.50
N ALA A 96 -10.42 9.35 -25.20
CA ALA A 96 -10.48 10.63 -25.91
C ALA A 96 -9.25 11.54 -25.71
N ALA A 97 -8.42 11.28 -24.70
CA ALA A 97 -7.25 12.11 -24.35
C ALA A 97 -5.90 11.48 -24.77
N THR A 98 -5.83 10.16 -24.90
CA THR A 98 -4.55 9.45 -25.03
C THR A 98 -4.58 8.25 -25.99
N ASP A 99 -5.74 7.90 -26.55
CA ASP A 99 -5.92 6.70 -27.41
C ASP A 99 -5.46 5.38 -26.75
N VAL A 100 -5.54 5.35 -25.42
CA VAL A 100 -5.21 4.21 -24.57
C VAL A 100 -6.50 3.55 -24.12
N HIS A 101 -6.62 2.24 -24.33
CA HIS A 101 -7.68 1.45 -23.74
C HIS A 101 -7.41 1.24 -22.25
N VAL A 102 -8.21 1.87 -21.40
CA VAL A 102 -8.18 1.65 -19.95
C VAL A 102 -8.62 0.23 -19.65
N GLU A 103 -7.69 -0.57 -19.15
CA GLU A 103 -8.04 -1.87 -18.56
C GLU A 103 -8.35 -1.71 -17.07
N ARG A 104 -7.59 -0.87 -16.36
CA ARG A 104 -7.51 -0.88 -14.88
C ARG A 104 -7.36 0.54 -14.33
N VAL A 105 -8.10 0.86 -13.28
CA VAL A 105 -8.08 2.17 -12.61
C VAL A 105 -8.07 1.97 -11.09
N ALA A 106 -7.27 2.76 -10.37
CA ALA A 106 -7.26 2.78 -8.91
C ALA A 106 -7.01 4.19 -8.35
N VAL A 107 -7.51 4.46 -7.14
CA VAL A 107 -7.17 5.67 -6.38
C VAL A 107 -5.82 5.49 -5.69
N ALA A 108 -4.90 6.44 -5.85
CA ALA A 108 -3.58 6.42 -5.23
C ALA A 108 -3.10 7.84 -4.86
N ASP A 109 -2.18 7.96 -3.89
CA ASP A 109 -1.56 9.26 -3.58
C ASP A 109 -0.51 9.60 -4.66
N VAL A 110 -0.80 10.63 -5.46
CA VAL A 110 0.08 11.11 -6.51
C VAL A 110 0.59 12.50 -6.16
N ARG A 111 1.89 12.61 -5.90
CA ARG A 111 2.54 13.91 -5.71
C ARG A 111 2.87 14.55 -7.06
N TRP A 112 2.21 15.66 -7.34
CA TRP A 112 2.44 16.47 -8.55
C TRP A 112 3.48 17.58 -8.32
N PRO A 113 4.32 17.91 -9.32
CA PRO A 113 5.24 19.05 -9.25
C PRO A 113 4.46 20.37 -9.17
N TRP A 114 4.91 21.30 -8.32
CA TRP A 114 4.28 22.62 -8.18
C TRP A 114 4.67 23.54 -9.36
N ARG A 115 3.68 23.98 -10.13
CA ARG A 115 3.86 24.85 -11.32
C ARG A 115 4.38 26.27 -10.99
N THR A 116 4.25 26.72 -9.74
CA THR A 116 4.40 28.12 -9.31
C THR A 116 5.84 28.66 -9.40
N GLN A 117 6.87 27.81 -9.51
CA GLN A 117 8.24 28.30 -9.60
C GLN A 117 8.60 28.87 -11.00
N ARG A 118 7.79 28.64 -12.05
CA ARG A 118 8.11 29.09 -13.42
C ARG A 118 8.15 30.62 -13.53
N THR A 119 7.27 31.32 -12.81
CA THR A 119 7.26 32.79 -12.71
C THR A 119 8.41 33.32 -11.85
N LEU A 120 8.78 32.62 -10.77
CA LEU A 120 9.93 32.97 -9.93
C LEU A 120 11.26 32.87 -10.69
N ALA A 121 11.46 31.82 -11.49
CA ALA A 121 12.67 31.63 -12.28
C ALA A 121 12.81 32.69 -13.40
N VAL A 122 11.71 33.00 -14.10
CA VAL A 122 11.67 34.11 -15.08
C VAL A 122 11.90 35.46 -14.38
N GLY A 123 11.31 35.68 -13.22
CA GLY A 123 11.54 36.88 -12.41
C GLY A 123 13.00 37.06 -11.98
N LEU A 124 13.67 35.97 -11.57
CA LEU A 124 15.10 35.96 -11.24
C LEU A 124 15.99 36.24 -12.45
N ALA A 125 15.69 35.66 -13.61
CA ALA A 125 16.42 35.92 -14.84
C ALA A 125 16.26 37.38 -15.31
N VAL A 126 15.04 37.92 -15.27
CA VAL A 126 14.76 39.33 -15.57
C VAL A 126 15.45 40.26 -14.56
N ALA A 127 15.44 39.93 -13.27
CA ALA A 127 16.14 40.69 -12.25
C ALA A 127 17.66 40.71 -12.47
N ALA A 128 18.29 39.58 -12.85
CA ALA A 128 19.71 39.51 -13.17
C ALA A 128 20.10 40.37 -14.38
N VAL A 129 19.26 40.39 -15.43
CA VAL A 129 19.43 41.27 -16.59
C VAL A 129 19.31 42.75 -16.19
N LEU A 130 18.30 43.11 -15.39
CA LEU A 130 18.10 44.47 -14.91
C LEU A 130 19.25 44.96 -14.01
N VAL A 131 19.73 44.14 -13.08
CA VAL A 131 20.89 44.45 -12.23
C VAL A 131 22.14 44.67 -13.09
N THR A 132 22.36 43.84 -14.11
CA THR A 132 23.49 44.02 -15.04
C THR A 132 23.39 45.38 -15.75
N ALA A 133 22.21 45.72 -16.30
CA ALA A 133 21.98 46.97 -17.01
C ALA A 133 22.22 48.21 -16.12
N VAL A 134 21.74 48.18 -14.87
CA VAL A 134 21.96 49.26 -13.88
C VAL A 134 23.43 49.39 -13.52
N MET A 135 24.15 48.29 -13.32
CA MET A 135 25.58 48.32 -12.99
C MET A 135 26.42 48.85 -14.16
N THR A 136 26.08 48.51 -15.41
CA THR A 136 26.73 49.11 -16.59
C THR A 136 26.45 50.62 -16.74
N TRP A 137 25.26 51.08 -16.35
CA TRP A 137 24.93 52.52 -16.37
C TRP A 137 25.71 53.30 -15.31
N LEU A 138 25.84 52.75 -14.09
CA LEU A 138 26.62 53.33 -12.99
C LEU A 138 28.13 53.37 -13.27
N ALA A 139 28.67 52.42 -14.03
CA ALA A 139 30.10 52.35 -14.35
C ALA A 139 30.57 53.43 -15.35
N GLY A 140 29.66 54.08 -16.08
CA GLY A 140 29.96 55.20 -16.97
C GLY A 140 30.77 54.88 -18.24
N ASP A 141 31.25 53.65 -18.42
CA ASP A 141 32.07 53.24 -19.56
C ASP A 141 31.25 52.45 -20.60
N PRO A 142 30.93 53.04 -21.78
CA PRO A 142 30.12 52.39 -22.79
C PRO A 142 30.83 51.21 -23.49
N SER A 143 32.17 51.10 -23.39
CA SER A 143 32.93 50.05 -24.06
C SER A 143 32.67 48.65 -23.46
N LEU A 144 32.31 48.59 -22.18
CA LEU A 144 32.06 47.35 -21.45
C LEU A 144 30.62 46.82 -21.62
N VAL A 145 29.68 47.64 -22.11
CA VAL A 145 28.25 47.31 -22.20
C VAL A 145 28.01 46.05 -23.05
N GLY A 146 28.71 45.90 -24.18
CA GLY A 146 28.59 44.72 -25.04
C GLY A 146 29.10 43.42 -24.41
N ALA A 147 30.17 43.49 -23.62
CA ALA A 147 30.74 42.34 -22.92
C ALA A 147 29.85 41.87 -21.76
N TRP A 148 29.31 42.79 -20.96
CA TRP A 148 28.39 42.44 -19.87
C TRP A 148 27.03 41.97 -20.37
N ALA A 149 26.48 42.59 -21.42
CA ALA A 149 25.22 42.15 -22.03
C ALA A 149 25.31 40.71 -22.58
N THR A 150 26.42 40.35 -23.23
CA THR A 150 26.63 38.98 -23.74
C THR A 150 26.90 37.98 -22.62
N ALA A 151 27.70 38.32 -21.61
CA ALA A 151 27.97 37.46 -20.47
C ALA A 151 26.71 37.19 -19.62
N SER A 152 25.92 38.22 -19.30
CA SER A 152 24.68 38.07 -18.54
C SER A 152 23.55 37.43 -19.37
N GLY A 153 23.49 37.69 -20.68
CA GLY A 153 22.59 36.99 -21.59
C GLY A 153 22.89 35.48 -21.65
N ALA A 154 24.16 35.11 -21.82
CA ALA A 154 24.60 33.71 -21.81
C ALA A 154 24.37 33.04 -20.44
N SER A 155 24.63 33.74 -19.34
CA SER A 155 24.38 33.23 -17.98
C SER A 155 22.90 33.04 -17.68
N ALA A 156 22.04 33.97 -18.13
CA ALA A 156 20.60 33.84 -18.03
C ALA A 156 20.06 32.71 -18.92
N LEU A 157 20.62 32.49 -20.10
CA LEU A 157 20.33 31.33 -20.97
C LEU A 157 20.78 30.00 -20.35
N LEU A 158 21.98 29.94 -19.77
CA LEU A 158 22.47 28.73 -19.09
C LEU A 158 21.66 28.41 -17.83
N LEU A 159 21.34 29.42 -17.01
CA LEU A 159 20.44 29.25 -15.87
C LEU A 159 19.05 28.83 -16.36
N TYR A 160 18.52 29.47 -17.40
CA TYR A 160 17.25 29.08 -18.03
C TYR A 160 17.28 27.63 -18.51
N PHE A 161 18.35 27.16 -19.15
CA PHE A 161 18.47 25.78 -19.64
C PHE A 161 18.69 24.74 -18.53
N GLN A 162 19.58 24.98 -17.57
CA GLN A 162 19.75 24.08 -16.41
C GLN A 162 18.46 23.98 -15.59
N VAL A 163 17.77 25.11 -15.42
CA VAL A 163 16.47 25.14 -14.79
C VAL A 163 15.46 24.41 -15.70
N ALA A 164 15.38 24.70 -17.01
CA ALA A 164 14.52 24.04 -18.02
C ALA A 164 14.59 22.50 -17.99
N ASP A 165 15.81 21.96 -18.01
CA ASP A 165 16.14 20.54 -17.94
C ASP A 165 15.67 19.92 -16.59
N SER A 166 15.81 20.68 -15.49
CA SER A 166 15.31 20.26 -14.18
C SER A 166 13.77 20.27 -14.03
N TRP A 167 12.99 20.88 -14.94
CA TRP A 167 11.52 20.70 -14.99
C TRP A 167 11.12 19.51 -15.87
N GLN A 168 11.87 19.21 -16.94
CA GLN A 168 11.62 18.03 -17.78
C GLN A 168 11.77 16.72 -16.97
N THR A 169 12.52 16.76 -15.86
CA THR A 169 12.82 15.60 -14.99
C THR A 169 11.93 15.47 -13.74
N ARG A 170 10.87 16.28 -13.56
CA ARG A 170 9.96 16.20 -12.39
C ARG A 170 8.57 15.68 -12.74
N GLN A 171 8.49 14.41 -13.14
CA GLN A 171 7.23 13.67 -13.32
C GLN A 171 6.43 13.55 -12.01
N PRO A 172 5.09 13.40 -12.08
CA PRO A 172 4.30 12.98 -10.93
C PRO A 172 4.77 11.62 -10.45
N SER A 173 4.59 11.36 -9.15
CA SER A 173 4.99 10.08 -8.57
C SER A 173 3.97 9.59 -7.57
N VAL A 174 3.67 8.30 -7.68
CA VAL A 174 2.85 7.59 -6.70
C VAL A 174 3.65 7.39 -5.42
N ARG A 175 2.97 7.50 -4.29
CA ARG A 175 3.53 7.25 -2.96
C ARG A 175 2.73 6.20 -2.20
N GLU A 176 3.44 5.49 -1.35
CA GLU A 176 2.86 4.67 -0.29
C GLU A 176 3.61 5.00 1.01
N GLY A 177 2.96 5.76 1.89
CA GLY A 177 3.63 6.42 3.02
C GLY A 177 4.72 7.39 2.53
N ASP A 178 5.93 7.27 3.06
CA ASP A 178 7.09 8.07 2.65
C ASP A 178 7.79 7.53 1.39
N ALA A 179 7.54 6.28 1.00
CA ALA A 179 8.17 5.63 -0.14
C ALA A 179 7.60 6.17 -1.47
N ARG A 180 8.46 6.25 -2.48
CA ARG A 180 8.14 6.68 -3.85
C ARG A 180 8.23 5.48 -4.76
N LEU A 181 7.10 5.09 -5.37
CA LEU A 181 7.02 3.86 -6.17
C LEU A 181 7.50 4.09 -7.62
N ALA A 182 8.18 3.09 -8.17
CA ALA A 182 8.54 3.02 -9.59
C ALA A 182 7.33 2.62 -10.46
N PRO A 183 7.30 2.96 -11.76
CA PRO A 183 6.15 2.67 -12.63
C PRO A 183 5.80 1.18 -12.74
N THR A 184 6.81 0.32 -12.70
CA THR A 184 6.68 -1.14 -12.69
C THR A 184 6.02 -1.65 -11.40
N GLU A 185 6.38 -1.08 -10.25
CA GLU A 185 5.77 -1.38 -8.96
C GLU A 185 4.30 -0.92 -8.94
N VAL A 186 4.00 0.24 -9.54
CA VAL A 186 2.62 0.75 -9.68
C VAL A 186 1.77 -0.20 -10.54
N ALA A 187 2.30 -0.72 -11.65
CA ALA A 187 1.61 -1.71 -12.48
C ALA A 187 1.36 -3.02 -11.72
N ALA A 188 2.38 -3.57 -11.06
CA ALA A 188 2.23 -4.78 -10.24
C ALA A 188 1.21 -4.62 -9.10
N ARG A 189 1.09 -3.41 -8.54
CA ARG A 189 0.12 -3.10 -7.48
C ARG A 189 -1.32 -3.04 -7.98
N LEU A 190 -1.55 -2.51 -9.19
CA LEU A 190 -2.85 -2.54 -9.89
C LEU A 190 -3.29 -3.98 -10.19
N ASP A 191 -2.34 -4.86 -10.48
CA ASP A 191 -2.61 -6.27 -10.79
C ASP A 191 -2.94 -7.08 -9.54
N ALA A 192 -2.13 -6.93 -8.48
CA ALA A 192 -2.40 -7.54 -7.19
C ALA A 192 -3.76 -7.10 -6.62
N ALA A 193 -4.12 -5.83 -6.78
CA ALA A 193 -5.43 -5.33 -6.35
C ALA A 193 -6.61 -6.03 -7.03
N LEU A 194 -6.47 -6.46 -8.29
CA LEU A 194 -7.50 -7.19 -9.06
C LEU A 194 -7.50 -8.69 -8.81
N ALA A 195 -6.32 -9.29 -8.62
CA ALA A 195 -6.19 -10.70 -8.23
C ALA A 195 -6.78 -10.98 -6.83
N GLY A 196 -6.95 -9.93 -6.02
CA GLY A 196 -7.28 -10.06 -4.60
C GLY A 196 -6.03 -10.39 -3.77
N PRO A 197 -6.19 -10.69 -2.46
CA PRO A 197 -5.07 -11.12 -1.64
C PRO A 197 -4.51 -12.44 -2.21
N SER A 198 -3.19 -12.47 -2.40
CA SER A 198 -2.50 -13.67 -2.87
C SER A 198 -2.72 -14.86 -1.91
N PRO A 199 -2.60 -16.11 -2.40
CA PRO A 199 -2.68 -17.30 -1.54
C PRO A 199 -1.76 -17.23 -0.31
N ALA A 200 -0.57 -16.64 -0.45
CA ALA A 200 0.35 -16.43 0.66
C ALA A 200 -0.13 -15.37 1.67
N GLU A 201 -0.68 -14.24 1.22
CA GLU A 201 -1.27 -13.23 2.12
C GLU A 201 -2.48 -13.78 2.89
N ARG A 202 -3.31 -14.60 2.21
CA ARG A 202 -4.45 -15.32 2.81
C ARG A 202 -4.00 -16.23 3.95
N VAL A 203 -3.02 -17.12 3.69
CA VAL A 203 -2.47 -18.00 4.72
C VAL A 203 -1.77 -17.22 5.82
N ALA A 204 -1.07 -16.12 5.51
CA ALA A 204 -0.44 -15.27 6.51
C ALA A 204 -1.47 -14.64 7.49
N VAL A 205 -2.65 -14.25 7.02
CA VAL A 205 -3.75 -13.79 7.89
C VAL A 205 -4.23 -14.90 8.82
N VAL A 206 -4.38 -16.14 8.33
CA VAL A 206 -4.74 -17.30 9.15
C VAL A 206 -3.66 -17.61 10.20
N THR A 207 -2.39 -17.63 9.79
CA THR A 207 -1.25 -17.88 10.69
C THR A 207 -1.14 -16.79 11.76
N ALA A 208 -1.33 -15.52 11.41
CA ALA A 208 -1.35 -14.41 12.37
C ALA A 208 -2.52 -14.52 13.35
N ALA A 209 -3.72 -14.87 12.88
CA ALA A 209 -4.89 -15.10 13.72
C ALA A 209 -4.67 -16.27 14.69
N TYR A 210 -4.18 -17.41 14.21
CA TYR A 210 -3.86 -18.56 15.07
C TYR A 210 -2.73 -18.25 16.05
N GLY A 211 -1.71 -17.50 15.64
CA GLY A 211 -0.64 -17.00 16.50
C GLY A 211 -1.14 -16.09 17.63
N ALA A 212 -2.10 -15.20 17.34
CA ALA A 212 -2.75 -14.38 18.35
C ALA A 212 -3.54 -15.24 19.36
N LEU A 213 -4.30 -16.24 18.89
CA LEU A 213 -5.00 -17.19 19.75
C LEU A 213 -4.04 -18.08 20.57
N LEU A 214 -2.83 -18.36 20.07
CA LEU A 214 -1.76 -19.03 20.84
C LEU A 214 -1.19 -18.18 21.98
N GLY A 215 -1.28 -16.85 21.85
CA GLY A 215 -0.88 -15.86 22.87
C GLY A 215 -1.99 -15.54 23.88
N ASP A 216 -3.26 -15.76 23.54
CA ASP A 216 -4.40 -15.57 24.44
C ASP A 216 -4.59 -16.76 25.38
N ILE A 217 -4.04 -16.64 26.60
CA ILE A 217 -4.14 -17.68 27.62
C ILE A 217 -5.58 -18.01 28.01
N VAL A 218 -6.50 -17.04 27.99
CA VAL A 218 -7.90 -17.24 28.38
C VAL A 218 -8.59 -18.09 27.32
N TYR A 219 -8.48 -17.67 26.05
CA TYR A 219 -9.02 -18.41 24.92
C TYR A 219 -8.46 -19.83 24.83
N ARG A 220 -7.18 -20.05 25.15
CA ARG A 220 -6.55 -21.39 25.14
C ARG A 220 -7.06 -22.35 26.20
N ILE A 221 -7.51 -21.85 27.35
CA ILE A 221 -8.11 -22.69 28.38
C ILE A 221 -9.56 -22.99 27.99
N GLU A 222 -10.31 -21.97 27.56
CA GLU A 222 -11.72 -22.10 27.20
C GLU A 222 -11.93 -22.97 25.96
N ASN A 223 -11.16 -22.75 24.89
CA ASN A 223 -11.32 -23.39 23.58
C ASN A 223 -10.18 -24.37 23.28
N SER A 224 -9.75 -25.11 24.31
CA SER A 224 -8.57 -25.99 24.29
C SER A 224 -8.55 -27.02 23.14
N ALA A 225 -9.71 -27.43 22.62
CA ALA A 225 -9.83 -28.32 21.45
C ALA A 225 -9.12 -27.78 20.19
N LEU A 226 -8.99 -26.45 20.00
CA LEU A 226 -8.28 -25.85 18.86
C LEU A 226 -6.76 -26.13 18.91
N PHE A 227 -6.24 -26.51 20.07
CA PHE A 227 -4.82 -26.73 20.32
C PHE A 227 -4.50 -28.21 20.61
N ASP A 228 -5.52 -29.08 20.51
CA ASP A 228 -5.41 -30.52 20.72
C ASP A 228 -5.34 -31.25 19.37
N ALA A 229 -4.18 -31.84 19.07
CA ALA A 229 -3.96 -32.61 17.84
C ALA A 229 -4.77 -33.93 17.77
N ALA A 230 -5.41 -34.35 18.86
CA ALA A 230 -6.34 -35.49 18.86
C ALA A 230 -7.75 -35.13 18.36
N VAL A 231 -8.07 -33.84 18.18
CA VAL A 231 -9.35 -33.37 17.64
C VAL A 231 -9.27 -33.33 16.11
N GLU A 232 -10.16 -34.04 15.43
CA GLU A 232 -10.13 -34.25 13.97
C GLU A 232 -10.05 -32.94 13.16
N GLN A 233 -10.83 -31.92 13.53
CA GLN A 233 -10.85 -30.64 12.82
C GLN A 233 -9.53 -29.88 13.02
N THR A 234 -8.97 -29.92 14.23
CA THR A 234 -7.66 -29.34 14.57
C THR A 234 -6.53 -30.08 13.85
N GLN A 235 -6.60 -31.42 13.79
CA GLN A 235 -5.67 -32.24 13.03
C GLN A 235 -5.71 -31.90 11.53
N ARG A 236 -6.91 -31.75 10.94
CA ARG A 236 -7.07 -31.33 9.55
C ARG A 236 -6.43 -29.97 9.29
N PHE A 237 -6.67 -28.98 10.16
CA PHE A 237 -6.03 -27.66 10.06
C PHE A 237 -4.50 -27.73 10.16
N GLN A 238 -3.96 -28.50 11.10
CA GLN A 238 -2.51 -28.69 11.22
C GLN A 238 -1.90 -29.38 9.99
N LEU A 239 -2.60 -30.36 9.41
CA LEU A 239 -2.18 -31.00 8.16
C LEU A 239 -2.25 -30.04 6.97
N ALA A 240 -3.27 -29.18 6.89
CA ALA A 240 -3.37 -28.15 5.86
C ALA A 240 -2.21 -27.14 5.94
N LEU A 241 -1.82 -26.72 7.16
CA LEU A 241 -0.64 -25.88 7.37
C LEU A 241 0.68 -26.56 6.98
N VAL A 242 0.80 -27.87 7.16
CA VAL A 242 2.00 -28.65 6.76
C VAL A 242 2.04 -28.90 5.24
N ALA A 243 0.87 -29.01 4.60
CA ALA A 243 0.74 -29.17 3.15
C ALA A 243 0.81 -27.84 2.36
N TRP A 244 0.86 -26.70 3.06
CA TRP A 244 0.93 -25.38 2.44
C TRP A 244 2.29 -25.14 1.78
N GLU A 245 2.28 -24.92 0.47
CA GLU A 245 3.44 -24.63 -0.36
C GLU A 245 3.13 -23.42 -1.28
N PRO A 246 3.72 -22.22 -1.05
CA PRO A 246 3.37 -21.01 -1.80
C PRO A 246 3.68 -21.09 -3.29
N GLU A 247 4.71 -21.82 -3.68
CA GLU A 247 5.17 -22.00 -5.06
C GLU A 247 4.43 -23.12 -5.81
N ALA A 248 3.52 -23.85 -5.15
CA ALA A 248 2.75 -24.91 -5.80
C ALA A 248 1.76 -24.36 -6.84
N GLY A 249 1.61 -25.06 -7.97
CA GLY A 249 0.63 -24.70 -8.99
C GLY A 249 -0.83 -24.71 -8.51
N GLU A 250 -1.10 -25.36 -7.37
CA GLU A 250 -2.40 -25.42 -6.69
C GLU A 250 -2.48 -24.56 -5.41
N ALA A 251 -1.55 -23.61 -5.20
CA ALA A 251 -1.52 -22.75 -4.01
C ALA A 251 -2.87 -22.06 -3.69
N GLY A 252 -3.66 -21.68 -4.71
CA GLY A 252 -5.01 -21.13 -4.49
C GLY A 252 -5.98 -22.10 -3.78
N ALA A 253 -5.86 -23.41 -4.06
CA ALA A 253 -6.64 -24.45 -3.39
C ALA A 253 -6.11 -24.75 -1.98
N LEU A 254 -4.78 -24.89 -1.83
CA LEU A 254 -4.13 -25.12 -0.54
C LEU A 254 -4.41 -23.99 0.47
N ALA A 255 -4.36 -22.72 0.04
CA ALA A 255 -4.72 -21.59 0.88
C ALA A 255 -6.19 -21.61 1.32
N SER A 256 -7.09 -22.09 0.45
CA SER A 256 -8.52 -22.21 0.77
C SER A 256 -8.77 -23.35 1.76
N GLU A 257 -8.08 -24.49 1.61
CA GLU A 257 -8.11 -25.58 2.60
C GLU A 257 -7.59 -25.12 3.98
N VAL A 258 -6.52 -24.31 4.03
CA VAL A 258 -6.01 -23.72 5.29
C VAL A 258 -7.05 -22.80 5.95
N GLU A 259 -7.69 -21.91 5.19
CA GLU A 259 -8.74 -21.02 5.70
C GLU A 259 -9.98 -21.79 6.19
N GLU A 260 -10.49 -22.72 5.39
CA GLU A 260 -11.70 -23.49 5.69
C GLU A 260 -11.49 -24.42 6.88
N SER A 261 -10.37 -25.14 6.93
CA SER A 261 -10.01 -26.02 8.05
C SER A 261 -9.76 -25.24 9.34
N PHE A 262 -9.08 -24.09 9.29
CA PHE A 262 -8.94 -23.20 10.45
C PHE A 262 -10.30 -22.74 10.98
N ALA A 263 -11.16 -22.25 10.09
CA ALA A 263 -12.48 -21.77 10.48
C ALA A 263 -13.38 -22.90 11.01
N ALA A 264 -13.26 -24.12 10.49
CA ALA A 264 -13.95 -25.30 10.99
C ALA A 264 -13.44 -25.74 12.37
N ALA A 265 -12.11 -25.85 12.55
CA ALA A 265 -11.48 -26.19 13.82
C ALA A 265 -11.84 -25.18 14.91
N ARG A 266 -11.76 -23.89 14.59
CA ARG A 266 -12.11 -22.80 15.50
C ARG A 266 -13.59 -22.86 15.92
N ARG A 267 -14.53 -22.95 14.97
CA ARG A 267 -15.97 -23.07 15.28
C ARG A 267 -16.27 -24.31 16.11
N HIS A 268 -15.59 -25.43 15.85
CA HIS A 268 -15.77 -26.65 16.63
C HIS A 268 -15.27 -26.46 18.07
N ALA A 269 -14.07 -25.91 18.25
CA ALA A 269 -13.52 -25.62 19.57
C ALA A 269 -14.39 -24.63 20.37
N GLU A 270 -14.90 -23.57 19.74
CA GLU A 270 -15.82 -22.61 20.35
C GLU A 270 -17.19 -23.24 20.68
N SER A 271 -17.65 -24.23 19.90
CA SER A 271 -18.90 -24.96 20.19
C SER A 271 -18.78 -25.94 21.37
N LEU A 272 -17.59 -26.50 21.60
CA LEU A 272 -17.31 -27.33 22.77
C LEU A 272 -17.00 -26.48 24.00
N GLY A 273 -16.18 -25.43 23.83
CA GLY A 273 -15.56 -24.70 24.92
C GLY A 273 -14.96 -25.66 25.96
N LEU A 274 -15.22 -25.36 27.24
CA LEU A 274 -14.77 -26.18 28.37
C LEU A 274 -15.38 -27.60 28.38
N ALA A 275 -16.36 -27.93 27.54
CA ALA A 275 -16.89 -29.30 27.46
C ALA A 275 -15.89 -30.31 26.88
N HIS A 276 -14.89 -29.85 26.11
CA HIS A 276 -13.75 -30.68 25.67
C HIS A 276 -12.96 -31.27 26.85
N LEU A 277 -12.90 -30.53 27.96
CA LEU A 277 -12.21 -30.98 29.15
C LEU A 277 -12.98 -32.13 29.84
N PRO A 278 -12.27 -33.11 30.45
CA PRO A 278 -12.86 -34.07 31.35
C PRO A 278 -13.73 -33.37 32.40
N GLU A 279 -14.87 -33.94 32.77
CA GLU A 279 -15.87 -33.27 33.62
C GLU A 279 -15.28 -32.75 34.95
N THR A 280 -14.41 -33.53 35.57
CA THR A 280 -13.66 -33.19 36.80
C THR A 280 -12.71 -32.00 36.63
N ALA A 281 -12.26 -31.71 35.41
CA ALA A 281 -11.34 -30.62 35.08
C ALA A 281 -12.04 -29.29 34.75
N ARG A 282 -13.35 -29.32 34.45
CA ARG A 282 -14.12 -28.13 33.99
C ARG A 282 -14.19 -27.02 35.03
N ASP A 283 -14.43 -27.36 36.30
CA ASP A 283 -14.49 -26.37 37.39
C ASP A 283 -13.12 -25.78 37.77
N PRO A 284 -12.04 -26.57 37.92
CA PRO A 284 -10.69 -26.01 38.03
C PRO A 284 -10.33 -25.10 36.85
N ALA A 285 -10.69 -25.48 35.61
CA ALA A 285 -10.44 -24.66 34.43
C ALA A 285 -11.21 -23.33 34.44
N ARG A 286 -12.50 -23.32 34.81
CA ARG A 286 -13.27 -22.07 35.04
C ARG A 286 -12.58 -21.14 36.03
N ARG A 287 -12.04 -21.69 37.13
CA ARG A 287 -11.30 -20.91 38.13
C ARG A 287 -9.95 -20.40 37.59
N ALA A 288 -9.29 -21.15 36.72
CA ALA A 288 -8.04 -20.75 36.07
C ALA A 288 -8.28 -19.61 35.06
N VAL A 289 -9.32 -19.73 34.22
CA VAL A 289 -9.82 -18.67 33.32
C VAL A 289 -10.08 -17.38 34.09
N HIS A 290 -10.84 -17.46 35.19
CA HIS A 290 -11.15 -16.29 36.02
C HIS A 290 -9.89 -15.65 36.63
N ALA A 291 -8.96 -16.45 37.16
CA ALA A 291 -7.71 -15.96 37.72
C ALA A 291 -6.77 -15.34 36.66
N ALA A 292 -6.71 -15.93 35.45
CA ALA A 292 -5.97 -15.37 34.32
C ALA A 292 -6.58 -14.04 33.86
N GLY A 293 -7.91 -13.95 33.78
CA GLY A 293 -8.63 -12.71 33.46
C GLY A 293 -8.33 -11.57 34.45
N ILE A 294 -8.33 -11.84 35.76
CA ILE A 294 -7.94 -10.86 36.78
C ILE A 294 -6.48 -10.41 36.58
N ALA A 295 -5.56 -11.36 36.35
CA ALA A 295 -4.15 -11.05 36.18
C ALA A 295 -3.87 -10.17 34.94
N LEU A 296 -4.58 -10.41 33.83
CA LEU A 296 -4.46 -9.60 32.61
C LEU A 296 -5.12 -8.22 32.73
N ALA A 297 -6.19 -8.08 33.53
CA ALA A 297 -6.97 -6.85 33.62
C ALA A 297 -6.54 -5.89 34.75
N THR A 298 -5.88 -6.37 35.81
CA THR A 298 -5.48 -5.51 36.93
C THR A 298 -4.18 -4.76 36.65
N ASP A 299 -4.14 -3.47 37.03
CA ASP A 299 -2.92 -2.66 37.07
C ASP A 299 -2.04 -2.96 38.30
N GLN A 300 -2.62 -3.53 39.37
CA GLN A 300 -1.94 -3.73 40.65
C GLN A 300 -0.93 -4.89 40.60
N PRO A 301 0.39 -4.65 40.80
CA PRO A 301 1.40 -5.70 40.64
C PRO A 301 1.23 -6.91 41.56
N GLY A 302 0.79 -6.68 42.81
CA GLY A 302 0.56 -7.75 43.79
C GLY A 302 -0.64 -8.64 43.44
N GLU A 303 -1.74 -8.03 43.00
CA GLU A 303 -2.96 -8.75 42.56
C GLU A 303 -2.69 -9.53 41.27
N ARG A 304 -1.94 -8.93 40.33
CA ARG A 304 -1.48 -9.58 39.10
C ARG A 304 -0.69 -10.84 39.42
N ALA A 305 0.38 -10.71 40.22
CA ALA A 305 1.25 -11.83 40.56
C ALA A 305 0.52 -12.94 41.33
N ALA A 306 -0.37 -12.59 42.26
CA ALA A 306 -1.18 -13.57 43.00
C ALA A 306 -2.15 -14.34 42.08
N SER A 307 -2.83 -13.63 41.18
CA SER A 307 -3.82 -14.22 40.27
C SER A 307 -3.15 -15.05 39.16
N ALA A 308 -2.01 -14.59 38.64
CA ALA A 308 -1.16 -15.31 37.69
C ALA A 308 -0.67 -16.66 38.27
N ARG A 309 -0.14 -16.64 39.50
CA ARG A 309 0.28 -17.86 40.21
C ARG A 309 -0.90 -18.81 40.44
N ARG A 310 -2.06 -18.29 40.84
CA ARG A 310 -3.28 -19.09 41.03
C ARG A 310 -3.74 -19.76 39.73
N ALA A 311 -3.68 -19.07 38.60
CA ALA A 311 -3.97 -19.66 37.29
C ALA A 311 -2.96 -20.77 36.95
N ALA A 312 -1.67 -20.53 37.20
CA ALA A 312 -0.60 -21.51 36.98
C ALA A 312 -0.76 -22.78 37.81
N ASP A 313 -1.05 -22.66 39.10
CA ASP A 313 -1.21 -23.80 40.00
C ASP A 313 -2.47 -24.62 39.65
N LEU A 314 -3.58 -23.96 39.31
CA LEU A 314 -4.80 -24.62 38.84
C LEU A 314 -4.56 -25.43 37.56
N LEU A 315 -3.95 -24.84 36.53
CA LEU A 315 -3.68 -25.55 35.27
C LEU A 315 -2.63 -26.64 35.44
N ARG A 316 -1.59 -26.42 36.26
CA ARG A 316 -0.59 -27.44 36.60
C ARG A 316 -1.23 -28.65 37.28
N SER A 317 -2.23 -28.45 38.14
CA SER A 317 -2.98 -29.54 38.78
C SER A 317 -3.87 -30.35 37.84
N LEU A 318 -4.25 -29.80 36.68
CA LEU A 318 -4.98 -30.54 35.65
C LEU A 318 -4.07 -31.46 34.82
N ALA A 319 -2.81 -31.08 34.62
CA ALA A 319 -1.78 -31.87 33.91
C ALA A 319 -2.18 -32.36 32.49
N LEU A 320 -3.13 -31.69 31.82
CA LEU A 320 -3.58 -32.04 30.47
C LEU A 320 -2.60 -31.51 29.41
N TYR A 321 -2.21 -32.35 28.44
CA TYR A 321 -1.12 -32.05 27.51
C TYR A 321 -1.44 -30.96 26.47
N TYR A 322 -2.73 -30.69 26.20
CA TYR A 322 -3.20 -29.65 25.29
C TYR A 322 -3.47 -28.30 25.99
N LEU A 323 -3.50 -28.27 27.33
CA LEU A 323 -3.65 -27.01 28.07
C LEU A 323 -2.35 -26.20 28.02
N PRO A 324 -2.44 -24.86 28.04
CA PRO A 324 -1.27 -23.99 28.04
C PRO A 324 -0.45 -24.15 29.33
N VAL A 325 0.87 -24.07 29.19
CA VAL A 325 1.76 -23.83 30.33
C VAL A 325 1.63 -22.35 30.70
N VAL A 326 1.29 -22.06 31.95
CA VAL A 326 1.31 -20.68 32.46
C VAL A 326 2.67 -20.37 33.06
N ASP A 327 3.26 -19.27 32.60
CA ASP A 327 4.37 -18.59 33.26
C ASP A 327 3.79 -17.36 33.99
N PRO A 328 3.75 -17.35 35.33
CA PRO A 328 3.14 -16.27 36.09
C PRO A 328 3.96 -14.97 36.06
N ASP A 329 5.20 -15.01 35.58
CA ASP A 329 6.09 -13.85 35.46
C ASP A 329 6.06 -13.26 34.03
N ALA A 330 5.43 -13.94 33.07
CA ALA A 330 5.25 -13.48 31.69
C ALA A 330 4.03 -12.53 31.54
N PRO A 331 4.12 -11.41 30.77
CA PRO A 331 3.00 -10.47 30.62
C PRO A 331 1.73 -11.05 29.99
N SER A 332 1.86 -12.00 29.07
CA SER A 332 0.72 -12.73 28.45
C SER A 332 0.28 -13.95 29.26
N LEU A 333 0.96 -14.25 30.37
CA LEU A 333 0.86 -15.48 31.16
C LEU A 333 1.22 -16.77 30.39
N VAL A 334 1.53 -16.72 29.11
CA VAL A 334 1.91 -17.90 28.30
C VAL A 334 3.38 -18.23 28.52
N GLY A 335 3.64 -19.39 29.11
CA GLY A 335 4.99 -19.92 29.31
C GLY A 335 5.48 -20.78 28.15
N ALA A 336 6.79 -20.78 27.94
CA ALA A 336 7.41 -21.81 27.11
C ALA A 336 7.22 -23.19 27.75
N ARG A 337 6.87 -24.20 26.94
CA ARG A 337 6.91 -25.60 27.40
C ARG A 337 8.37 -25.94 27.68
N ARG A 338 8.72 -26.09 28.97
CA ARG A 338 10.05 -26.59 29.36
C ARG A 338 10.28 -27.93 28.65
N GLU A 339 11.32 -27.97 27.82
CA GLU A 339 11.78 -29.22 27.24
C GLU A 339 12.17 -30.18 28.38
N LEU A 340 11.78 -31.44 28.25
CA LEU A 340 12.25 -32.49 29.14
C LEU A 340 13.73 -32.72 28.81
N THR A 341 14.61 -32.17 29.64
CA THR A 341 16.03 -32.55 29.65
C THR A 341 16.11 -34.06 29.82
N ARG A 342 16.65 -34.76 28.82
CA ARG A 342 16.90 -36.21 28.87
C ARG A 342 18.08 -36.52 29.79
#